data_AF-T0J612-F1
#
_entry.id   AF-T0J612-F1
#
_cell.length_a   1.000
_cell.length_b   1.000
_cell.length_c   1.000
_cell.angle_alpha   90.00
_cell.angle_beta   90.00
_cell.angle_gamma   90.00
#
_symmetry.space_group_name_H-M   'P 1'
#
loop_
_entity.id
_entity.type
_entity.pdbx_description
1 polymer ?
#
loop_
_entity_poly.entity_id
_entity_poly.type
_entity_poly.pdbx_seq_one_letter_code
_entity_poly.pdbx_strand_id
1 'polypeptide(L)'
;MSDSLDSRQAPVGQAFIDPMVIEQMKRLATGRTDEALNDRFGISYNTWRKLIAGHPVRRSLAQRITDRVSHIAMIEGHPGR
;
A
#
# COMPACT_ATOMS: atom_id res chain seq x y z
N MET A 1 -6.93 29.11 -6.69
CA MET A 1 -7.17 27.67 -6.46
C MET A 1 -6.21 26.92 -7.38
N SER A 2 -4.98 26.71 -6.91
CA SER A 2 -3.93 26.04 -7.68
C SER A 2 -3.51 24.82 -6.89
N ASP A 3 -4.16 23.70 -7.17
CA ASP A 3 -3.72 22.40 -6.66
C ASP A 3 -2.59 21.92 -7.58
N SER A 4 -1.37 22.35 -7.26
CA SER A 4 -0.16 21.82 -7.88
C SER A 4 -0.04 20.36 -7.45
N LEU A 5 -0.60 19.46 -8.27
CA LEU A 5 -0.40 18.02 -8.14
C LEU A 5 1.09 17.74 -8.20
N ASP A 6 1.64 17.61 -6.99
CA ASP A 6 2.95 17.17 -6.59
C ASP A 6 3.53 16.17 -7.61
N SER A 7 4.31 16.69 -8.57
CA SER A 7 4.93 15.91 -9.63
C SER A 7 6.19 15.20 -9.11
N ARG A 8 6.07 14.50 -7.98
CA ARG A 8 7.12 13.61 -7.49
C ARG A 8 7.25 12.45 -8.47
N GLN A 9 8.15 12.60 -9.44
CA GLN A 9 8.59 11.49 -10.26
C GLN A 9 9.36 10.51 -9.37
N ALA A 10 8.89 9.27 -9.31
CA ALA A 10 9.62 8.22 -8.60
C ALA A 10 10.96 7.97 -9.32
N PRO A 11 12.03 7.60 -8.57
CA PRO A 11 13.28 7.16 -9.19
C PRO A 11 13.05 6.04 -10.21
N VAL A 12 13.95 5.90 -11.19
CA VAL A 12 13.86 4.86 -12.22
C VAL A 12 13.69 3.47 -11.58
N GLY A 13 12.69 2.72 -12.06
CA GLY A 13 12.35 1.38 -11.53
C GLY A 13 11.51 1.39 -10.24
N GLN A 14 11.18 2.56 -9.70
CA GLN A 14 10.32 2.72 -8.53
C GLN A 14 8.98 3.37 -8.87
N ALA A 15 8.04 3.28 -7.93
CA ALA A 15 6.73 3.89 -8.00
C ALA A 15 6.27 4.28 -6.59
N PHE A 16 5.55 5.39 -6.50
CA PHE A 16 4.75 5.72 -5.32
C PHE A 16 3.47 4.88 -5.34
N ILE A 17 3.00 4.48 -4.17
CA ILE A 17 1.67 3.89 -4.01
C ILE A 17 0.69 5.03 -3.72
N ASP A 18 -0.50 4.96 -4.32
CA ASP A 18 -1.59 5.89 -4.07
C ASP A 18 -1.85 6.01 -2.56
N PRO A 19 -1.89 7.23 -1.99
CA PRO A 19 -2.22 7.44 -0.58
C PRO A 19 -3.50 6.73 -0.11
N MET A 20 -4.53 6.61 -0.95
CA MET A 20 -5.77 5.91 -0.61
C MET A 20 -5.53 4.41 -0.38
N VAL A 21 -4.66 3.78 -1.18
CA VAL A 21 -4.27 2.38 -0.98
C VAL A 21 -3.50 2.23 0.33
N ILE A 22 -2.63 3.18 0.68
CA ILE A 22 -1.91 3.18 1.97
C ILE A 22 -2.89 3.30 3.16
N GLU A 23 -3.90 4.15 3.07
CA GLU A 23 -4.93 4.25 4.10
C GLU A 23 -5.76 2.97 4.22
N GLN A 24 -6.04 2.31 3.10
CA GLN A 24 -6.72 1.02 3.08
C GLN A 24 -5.85 -0.07 3.73
N MET A 25 -4.55 -0.10 3.44
CA MET A 25 -3.61 -1.00 4.12
C MET A 25 -3.62 -0.79 5.64
N LYS A 26 -3.63 0.46 6.11
CA LYS A 26 -3.72 0.78 7.55
C LYS A 26 -5.00 0.24 8.20
N ARG A 27 -6.13 0.30 7.51
CA ARG A 27 -7.41 -0.25 8.00
C ARG A 27 -7.44 -1.78 7.99
N LEU A 28 -6.86 -2.40 6.97
CA LEU A 28 -6.85 -3.87 6.79
C LEU A 28 -5.77 -4.59 7.60
N ALA A 29 -4.82 -3.85 8.18
CA ALA A 29 -3.74 -4.41 8.98
C ALA A 29 -4.29 -4.92 10.32
N THR A 30 -4.22 -6.23 10.53
CA THR A 30 -4.63 -6.90 11.78
C THR A 30 -3.50 -6.94 12.82
N GLY A 31 -2.27 -6.64 12.40
CA GLY A 31 -1.07 -6.54 13.23
C GLY A 31 0.05 -5.82 12.48
N ARG A 32 1.06 -5.34 13.22
CA ARG A 32 2.22 -4.62 12.66
C ARG A 32 3.54 -5.34 12.95
N THR A 33 3.50 -6.65 13.15
CA THR A 33 4.72 -7.49 13.18
C THR A 33 5.06 -7.95 11.77
N ASP A 34 6.27 -8.48 11.58
CA ASP A 34 6.70 -8.97 10.26
C ASP A 34 5.79 -10.11 9.78
N GLU A 35 5.45 -11.03 10.67
CA GLU A 35 4.60 -12.20 10.40
C GLU A 35 3.20 -11.75 9.98
N ALA A 36 2.57 -10.89 10.77
CA ALA A 36 1.21 -10.41 10.46
C ALA A 36 1.15 -9.63 9.13
N LEU A 37 2.17 -8.82 8.84
CA LEU A 37 2.24 -8.06 7.58
C LEU A 37 2.56 -8.95 6.38
N ASN A 38 3.38 -9.99 6.58
CA ASN A 38 3.72 -10.96 5.55
C ASN A 38 2.49 -11.80 5.21
N ASP A 39 1.84 -12.40 6.20
CA ASP A 39 0.64 -13.20 6.02
C ASP A 39 -0.45 -12.39 5.29
N ARG A 40 -0.62 -11.14 5.72
CA ARG A 40 -1.67 -10.28 5.19
C ARG A 40 -1.36 -9.72 3.82
N PHE A 41 -0.22 -9.05 3.66
CA PHE A 41 0.09 -8.24 2.46
C PHE A 41 1.29 -8.79 1.66
N GLY A 42 1.98 -9.82 2.15
CA GLY A 42 3.18 -10.35 1.53
C GLY A 42 4.39 -9.42 1.62
N ILE A 43 4.45 -8.58 2.67
CA ILE A 43 5.54 -7.62 2.87
C ILE A 43 6.13 -7.73 4.28
N SER A 44 7.39 -7.36 4.40
CA SER A 44 8.05 -7.21 5.70
C SER A 44 7.67 -5.88 6.39
N TYR A 45 7.93 -5.82 7.68
CA TYR A 45 7.79 -4.62 8.50
C TYR A 45 8.63 -3.44 7.98
N ASN A 46 9.81 -3.70 7.41
CA ASN A 46 10.64 -2.66 6.81
C ASN A 46 9.99 -2.02 5.58
N THR A 47 9.34 -2.83 4.74
CA THR A 47 8.56 -2.33 3.60
C THR A 47 7.35 -1.54 4.09
N TRP A 48 6.64 -2.04 5.09
CA TRP A 48 5.53 -1.32 5.72
C TRP A 48 5.93 0.08 6.18
N ARG A 49 7.04 0.21 6.93
CA ARG A 49 7.54 1.51 7.39
C ARG A 49 7.86 2.47 6.25
N LYS A 50 8.42 1.99 5.14
CA LYS A 50 8.69 2.82 3.95
C LYS A 50 7.40 3.35 3.33
N LEU A 51 6.41 2.49 3.18
CA LEU A 51 5.13 2.82 2.57
C LEU A 51 4.33 3.85 3.37
N ILE A 52 4.20 3.66 4.69
CA ILE A 52 3.49 4.64 5.53
C ILE A 52 4.20 5.99 5.62
N ALA A 53 5.52 6.00 5.39
CA ALA A 53 6.33 7.22 5.31
C ALA A 53 6.34 7.83 3.89
N GLY A 54 5.55 7.30 2.95
CA GLY A 54 5.40 7.84 1.61
C GLY A 54 6.62 7.67 0.71
N HIS A 55 7.51 6.71 1.00
CA HIS A 55 8.67 6.45 0.17
C HIS A 55 8.29 5.60 -1.05
N PRO A 56 8.91 5.85 -2.22
CA PRO A 56 8.70 5.00 -3.38
C PRO A 56 9.31 3.62 -3.15
N VAL A 57 8.72 2.61 -3.78
CA VAL A 57 9.19 1.21 -3.75
C VAL A 57 9.37 0.70 -5.18
N ARG A 58 9.97 -0.49 -5.34
CA ARG A 58 10.10 -1.12 -6.67
C ARG A 58 8.74 -1.19 -7.35
N ARG A 59 8.67 -0.87 -8.64
CA ARG A 59 7.41 -0.82 -9.40
C ARG A 59 6.60 -2.12 -9.32
N SER A 60 7.26 -3.27 -9.41
CA SER A 60 6.62 -4.58 -9.29
C SER A 60 6.06 -4.87 -7.89
N LEU A 61 6.66 -4.29 -6.85
CA LEU A 61 6.15 -4.38 -5.49
C LEU A 61 4.94 -3.46 -5.31
N ALA A 62 4.99 -2.23 -5.82
CA ALA A 62 3.86 -1.31 -5.79
C ALA A 62 2.62 -1.93 -6.45
N GLN A 63 2.76 -2.46 -7.68
CA GLN A 63 1.66 -3.12 -8.39
C GLN A 63 1.06 -4.26 -7.58
N ARG A 64 1.91 -5.18 -7.09
CA ARG A 64 1.47 -6.37 -6.35
C ARG A 64 0.76 -6.01 -5.05
N ILE A 65 1.21 -4.97 -4.35
CA ILE A 65 0.58 -4.50 -3.12
C ILE A 65 -0.79 -3.90 -3.44
N THR A 66 -0.88 -3.02 -4.44
CA THR A 66 -2.16 -2.43 -4.87
C THR A 66 -3.18 -3.51 -5.20
N ASP A 67 -2.81 -4.47 -6.07
CA ASP A 67 -3.71 -5.55 -6.47
C ASP A 67 -4.18 -6.39 -5.27
N ARG A 68 -3.25 -6.73 -4.37
CA ARG A 68 -3.56 -7.52 -3.17
C ARG A 68 -4.47 -6.77 -2.20
N VAL A 69 -4.24 -5.48 -1.98
CA VAL A 69 -5.06 -4.65 -1.09
C VAL A 69 -6.47 -4.50 -1.63
N SER A 70 -6.61 -4.24 -2.94
CA SER A 70 -7.91 -4.21 -3.61
C SER A 70 -8.64 -5.54 -3.48
N HIS A 71 -7.94 -6.67 -3.64
CA HIS A 71 -8.53 -8.00 -3.52
C HIS A 71 -8.99 -8.31 -2.08
N ILE A 72 -8.16 -8.04 -1.06
CA ILE A 72 -8.54 -8.23 0.34
C ILE A 72 -9.76 -7.38 0.67
N ALA A 73 -9.76 -6.11 0.26
CA ALA A 73 -10.87 -5.22 0.51
C ALA A 73 -12.14 -5.60 -0.24
N MET A 74 -12.04 -6.22 -1.41
CA MET A 74 -13.21 -6.74 -2.11
C MET A 74 -13.82 -7.93 -1.35
N ILE A 75 -12.98 -8.81 -0.80
CA ILE A 75 -13.43 -9.98 -0.03
C ILE A 75 -14.05 -9.55 1.32
N GLU A 76 -13.44 -8.59 2.01
CA GLU A 76 -13.86 -8.17 3.36
C GLU A 76 -14.83 -7.00 3.35
N GLY A 77 -14.83 -6.22 2.27
CA GLY A 77 -15.75 -5.11 2.01
C GLY A 77 -17.11 -5.57 1.47
N HIS A 78 -17.52 -6.81 1.75
CA HIS A 78 -18.91 -7.23 1.69
C HIS A 78 -19.53 -7.34 3.09
N PRO A 79 -19.71 -6.23 3.85
CA PRO A 79 -20.89 -6.15 4.70
C PRO A 79 -22.10 -6.14 3.75
N GLY A 80 -23.09 -6.97 4.04
CA GLY A 80 -24.17 -7.33 3.12
C GLY A 80 -24.79 -6.20 2.29
N ARG A 81 -25.25 -6.59 1.10
CA ARG A 81 -26.50 -6.08 0.55
C ARG A 81 -27.60 -6.01 1.61
#